data_AF-A0A7X8ADU0-F1
#
_entry.id   AF-A0A7X8ADU0-F1
#
_cell.length_a   1.000
_cell.length_b   1.000
_cell.length_c   1.000
_cell.angle_alpha   90.00
_cell.angle_beta   90.00
_cell.angle_gamma   90.00
#
_symmetry.space_group_name_H-M   'P 1'
#
loop_
_entity.id
_entity.type
_entity.pdbx_description
1 polymer ?
#
loop_
_entity_poly.entity_id
_entity_poly.type
_entity_poly.pdbx_seq_one_letter_code
_entity_poly.pdbx_strand_id
1 'polypeptide(L)' 'SIKDPVVNDFGSMLKNTRICAIYTNGRKADSLYQKLVYPYTGILSTVLPSTSPANARYSLEKLIKEWAVIREYLI' A
#
# COMPACT_ATOMS: atom_id res chain seq x y z
N SER A 1 -1.04 7.09 17.30
CA SER A 1 -2.22 6.28 16.92
C SER A 1 -3.10 7.08 16.00
N ILE A 2 -3.70 6.47 14.98
CA ILE A 2 -4.64 7.12 14.06
C ILE A 2 -6.04 6.99 14.67
N LYS A 3 -6.73 8.13 14.84
CA LYS A 3 -8.04 8.19 15.53
C LYS A 3 -9.21 8.23 14.54
N ASP A 4 -9.22 9.22 13.65
CA ASP A 4 -10.30 9.41 12.67
C ASP A 4 -9.73 9.45 11.24
N PRO A 5 -9.48 8.27 10.63
CA PRO A 5 -8.97 8.22 9.26
C PRO A 5 -10.04 8.67 8.27
N VAL A 6 -9.73 9.70 7.49
CA VAL A 6 -10.53 10.08 6.32
C VAL A 6 -9.92 9.40 5.09
N VAL A 7 -10.76 8.73 4.31
CA VAL A 7 -10.34 7.97 3.13
C VAL A 7 -10.24 8.91 1.93
N ASN A 8 -9.19 8.75 1.12
CA ASN A 8 -9.06 9.47 -0.15
C ASN A 8 -10.07 8.97 -1.20
N ASP A 9 -10.31 9.74 -2.25
CA ASP A 9 -11.16 9.28 -3.36
C ASP A 9 -10.43 8.25 -4.24
N PHE A 10 -10.44 6.99 -3.80
CA PHE A 10 -9.95 5.87 -4.59
C PHE A 10 -10.88 5.53 -5.77
N GLY A 11 -12.19 5.73 -5.62
CA GLY A 11 -13.17 5.29 -6.60
C GLY A 11 -13.02 6.01 -7.93
N SER A 12 -12.97 7.35 -7.90
CA SER A 12 -12.80 8.15 -9.13
C SER A 12 -11.42 7.93 -9.76
N MET A 13 -10.37 7.82 -8.95
CA MET A 13 -9.02 7.58 -9.44
C MET A 13 -8.92 6.22 -10.14
N LEU A 14 -9.41 5.14 -9.53
CA LEU A 14 -9.31 3.79 -10.09
C LEU A 14 -10.12 3.63 -11.38
N LYS A 15 -11.28 4.30 -11.50
CA LYS A 15 -12.09 4.27 -12.73
C LYS A 15 -11.41 4.94 -13.93
N ASN A 16 -10.60 5.97 -13.68
CA ASN A 16 -10.01 6.81 -14.73
C ASN A 16 -8.54 6.46 -15.03
N THR A 17 -8.02 5.39 -14.46
CA THR A 17 -6.60 5.01 -14.57
C THR A 17 -6.47 3.52 -14.90
N ARG A 18 -5.25 3.11 -15.29
CA ARG A 18 -4.88 1.70 -15.49
C ARG A 18 -4.08 1.18 -14.30
N ILE A 19 -4.57 1.41 -13.08
CA ILE A 19 -3.91 0.89 -11.88
C ILE A 19 -4.11 -0.62 -11.84
N CYS A 20 -3.01 -1.37 -11.96
CA CYS A 20 -3.02 -2.83 -12.00
C CYS A 20 -2.73 -3.48 -10.64
N ALA A 21 -2.16 -2.74 -9.70
CA ALA A 21 -1.77 -3.24 -8.38
C ALA A 21 -1.78 -2.13 -7.32
N ILE A 22 -2.07 -2.51 -6.07
CA ILE A 22 -2.04 -1.62 -4.91
C ILE A 22 -1.07 -2.21 -3.88
N TYR A 23 -0.12 -1.39 -3.43
CA TYR A 23 0.85 -1.76 -2.40
C TYR A 23 0.70 -0.83 -1.19
N THR A 24 0.71 -1.39 0.03
CA THR A 24 0.60 -0.62 1.27
C THR A 24 1.93 -0.58 2.01
N ASN A 25 2.32 0.62 2.45
CA ASN A 25 3.60 0.86 3.14
C ASN A 25 3.48 0.57 4.64
N GLY A 26 3.50 -0.71 5.01
CA GLY A 26 3.43 -1.19 6.39
C GLY A 26 2.04 -1.64 6.85
N ARG A 27 2.01 -2.48 7.89
CA ARG A 27 0.79 -3.16 8.39
C ARG A 27 -0.36 -2.24 8.77
N LYS A 28 -0.07 -1.03 9.29
CA LYS A 28 -1.15 -0.11 9.69
C LYS A 28 -1.86 0.46 8.47
N ALA A 29 -1.12 0.78 7.40
CA ALA A 29 -1.70 1.21 6.14
C ALA A 29 -2.56 0.11 5.53
N ASP A 30 -2.04 -1.13 5.54
CA ASP A 30 -2.78 -2.30 5.07
C ASP A 30 -4.09 -2.53 5.84
N SER A 31 -4.04 -2.53 7.17
CA SER A 31 -5.23 -2.70 8.01
C SER A 31 -6.31 -1.63 7.74
N LEU A 32 -5.90 -0.38 7.51
CA LEU A 32 -6.83 0.69 7.15
C LEU A 32 -7.38 0.52 5.74
N TYR A 33 -6.54 0.15 4.77
CA TYR A 33 -6.96 -0.13 3.40
C TYR A 33 -8.00 -1.27 3.36
N GLN A 34 -7.70 -2.39 4.02
CA GLN A 34 -8.59 -3.55 4.08
C GLN A 34 -9.93 -3.23 4.74
N LYS A 35 -9.92 -2.39 5.79
CA LYS A 35 -11.15 -2.00 6.49
C LYS A 35 -11.98 -0.98 5.72
N LEU A 36 -11.33 -0.01 5.10
CA LEU A 36 -12.00 1.21 4.63
C LEU A 36 -12.09 1.31 3.12
N VAL A 37 -11.12 0.76 2.37
CA VAL A 37 -10.98 0.96 0.92
C VAL A 37 -11.36 -0.29 0.13
N TYR A 38 -10.80 -1.44 0.51
CA TYR A 38 -11.05 -2.72 -0.15
C TYR A 38 -12.54 -3.05 -0.36
N PRO A 39 -13.46 -2.82 0.60
CA PRO A 39 -14.87 -3.19 0.44
C PRO A 39 -15.56 -2.56 -0.77
N TYR A 40 -15.10 -1.41 -1.27
CA TYR A 40 -15.68 -0.76 -2.43
C TYR A 40 -14.79 -0.78 -3.68
N THR A 41 -13.48 -0.97 -3.54
CA THR A 41 -12.58 -1.10 -4.70
C THR A 41 -12.54 -2.53 -5.23
N GLY A 42 -12.69 -3.53 -4.37
CA GLY A 42 -12.52 -4.95 -4.72
C GLY A 42 -11.09 -5.35 -5.06
N ILE A 43 -10.12 -4.42 -4.98
CA ILE A 43 -8.72 -4.66 -5.34
C ILE A 43 -7.93 -4.97 -4.08
N LEU A 44 -7.32 -6.15 -4.00
CA LEU A 44 -6.47 -6.51 -2.86
C LEU A 44 -5.20 -5.65 -2.82
N SER A 45 -4.78 -5.28 -1.60
CA SER A 45 -3.47 -4.70 -1.37
C SER A 45 -2.42 -5.77 -1.09
N THR A 46 -1.20 -5.54 -1.56
CA THR A 46 -0.01 -6.26 -1.10
C THR A 46 0.70 -5.42 -0.04
N VAL A 47 0.87 -5.97 1.17
CA VAL A 47 1.57 -5.28 2.26
C VAL A 47 3.08 -5.39 2.08
N LEU A 48 3.75 -4.23 2.06
CA LEU A 48 5.19 -4.11 2.01
C LEU A 48 5.75 -3.55 3.32
N PRO A 49 7.03 -3.81 3.64
CA PRO A 49 7.64 -3.30 4.86
C PRO A 49 7.66 -1.77 4.85
N SER A 50 7.43 -1.17 6.03
CA SER A 50 7.44 0.28 6.16
C SER A 50 8.80 0.87 5.81
N THR A 51 8.85 1.86 4.93
CA THR A 51 10.08 2.59 4.56
C THR A 51 10.46 3.69 5.55
N SER A 52 9.69 3.88 6.62
CA SER A 52 10.00 4.85 7.67
C SER A 52 11.29 4.46 8.42
N PRO A 53 12.15 5.43 8.80
CA PRO A 53 13.31 5.17 9.66
C PRO A 53 12.95 4.50 11.00
N ALA A 54 11.71 4.68 11.48
CA ALA A 54 11.21 4.03 12.68
C ALA A 54 11.15 2.49 12.53
N ASN A 55 11.14 1.96 11.31
CA ASN A 55 11.27 0.54 11.02
C ASN A 55 12.75 0.10 10.98
N ALA A 56 13.46 0.29 12.10
CA ALA A 56 14.88 -0.03 12.23
C ALA A 56 15.23 -1.52 12.03
N ARG A 57 14.23 -2.40 11.89
CA ARG A 57 14.40 -3.84 11.60
C ARG A 57 14.81 -4.12 10.14
N TYR A 58 14.66 -3.15 9.24
CA TYR A 58 14.99 -3.31 7.83
C TYR A 58 16.17 -2.41 7.47
N SER A 59 17.23 -3.00 6.91
CA SER A 59 18.24 -2.25 6.18
C SER A 59 17.67 -1.74 4.86
N LEU A 60 18.30 -0.72 4.28
CA LEU A 60 17.93 -0.22 2.96
C LEU A 60 17.97 -1.32 1.90
N GLU A 61 19.01 -2.16 1.90
CA GLU A 61 19.15 -3.29 0.98
C GLU A 61 17.98 -4.27 1.08
N LYS A 62 17.53 -4.54 2.31
CA LYS A 62 16.37 -5.41 2.54
C LYS A 62 15.09 -4.75 2.04
N LEU A 63 14.90 -3.44 2.27
CA LEU A 63 13.76 -2.71 1.71
C LEU A 63 13.75 -2.79 0.18
N ILE A 64 14.89 -2.58 -0.48
CA ILE A 64 15.00 -2.70 -1.93
C ILE A 64 14.58 -4.08 -2.42
N LYS A 65 15.05 -5.14 -1.76
CA LYS A 65 14.69 -6.53 -2.12
C LYS A 65 13.20 -6.79 -1.98
N GLU A 66 12.60 -6.37 -0.88
CA GLU A 66 11.17 -6.61 -0.60
C GLU A 66 10.27 -5.79 -1.53
N TRP A 67 10.67 -4.56 -1.84
CA TRP A 67 9.94 -3.69 -2.76
C TRP A 67 10.15 -4.03 -4.23
N ALA A 68 11.08 -4.93 -4.58
CA ALA A 68 11.34 -5.32 -5.97
C ALA A 68 10.11 -5.93 -6.67
N VAL A 69 9.13 -6.44 -5.91
CA VAL A 69 7.87 -6.99 -6.45
C VAL A 69 7.08 -5.98 -7.28
N ILE A 70 7.24 -4.67 -7.04
CA ILE A 70 6.54 -3.64 -7.82
C ILE A 70 7.00 -3.62 -9.28
N ARG A 71 8.20 -4.13 -9.57
CA ARG A 71 8.78 -4.11 -10.93
C ARG A 71 8.02 -4.99 -11.92
N GLU A 72 7.23 -5.95 -11.44
CA GLU A 72 6.36 -6.79 -12.28
C GLU A 72 5.41 -5.95 -13.15
N TYR A 73 5.07 -4.74 -12.71
CA TYR A 73 4.11 -3.86 -13.39
C TYR A 73 4.74 -2.58 -13.97
N LEU A 74 6.07 -2.47 -14.03
CA LEU A 74 6.81 -1.27 -14.49
C LEU A 74 7.41 -1.41 -15.90
N ILE A 75 6.77 -2.20 -16.78
CA ILE A 75 7.22 -2.44 -18.16
C ILE A 75 7.01 -1.21 -19.03
#